data_AF-K9D2B3-F1
#
_entry.id   AF-K9D2B3-F1
#
_cell.length_a   1.000
_cell.length_b   1.000
_cell.length_c   1.000
_cell.angle_alpha   90.00
_cell.angle_beta   90.00
_cell.angle_gamma   90.00
#
_symmetry.space_group_name_H-M   'P 1'
#
loop_
_entity.id
_entity.type
_entity.pdbx_description
1 polymer ?
#
loop_
_entity_poly.entity_id
_entity_poly.type
_entity_poly.pdbx_seq_one_letter_code
_entity_poly.pdbx_strand_id
1 'polypeptide(L)'
;MLLTIDLEVAKETSYLAAAVYSVLQDLTKGGTPIEGFSYVVTSAPEITRILNTHSVSQIKRSIVALEKKGYVRRIRLTSQTQGVLHGTRIETVHSSV
;
A
#
# COMPACT_ATOMS: atom_id res chain seq x y z
N MET A 1 -8.85 6.62 -12.37
CA MET A 1 -8.91 6.23 -10.95
C MET A 1 -9.02 7.50 -10.13
N LEU A 2 -10.04 7.63 -9.30
CA LEU A 2 -10.17 8.75 -8.36
C LEU A 2 -9.44 8.35 -7.07
N LEU A 3 -8.37 9.09 -6.71
CA LEU A 3 -7.59 8.80 -5.50
C LEU A 3 -8.16 9.58 -4.32
N THR A 4 -8.73 8.85 -3.36
CA THR A 4 -9.08 9.41 -2.05
C THR A 4 -7.85 9.34 -1.16
N ILE A 5 -7.37 10.49 -0.69
CA ILE A 5 -6.19 10.57 0.19
C ILE A 5 -6.63 10.48 1.64
N ASP A 6 -6.07 9.51 2.37
CA ASP A 6 -6.23 9.41 3.81
C ASP A 6 -5.43 10.53 4.51
N LEU A 7 -6.16 11.44 5.17
CA LEU A 7 -5.56 12.60 5.84
C LEU A 7 -4.83 12.22 7.15
N GLU A 8 -5.20 11.13 7.81
CA GLU A 8 -4.50 10.66 9.01
C GLU A 8 -3.14 10.10 8.61
N VAL A 9 -3.11 9.25 7.59
CA VAL A 9 -1.85 8.72 7.03
C VAL A 9 -0.98 9.88 6.53
N ALA A 10 -1.56 10.89 5.89
CA ALA A 10 -0.82 12.05 5.39
C ALA A 10 -0.16 12.86 6.52
N LYS A 11 -0.85 13.04 7.65
CA LYS A 11 -0.33 13.73 8.85
C LYS A 11 0.83 12.96 9.48
N GLU A 12 0.75 11.64 9.53
CA GLU A 12 1.77 10.80 10.18
C GLU A 12 2.98 10.49 9.31
N THR A 13 2.85 10.63 7.99
CA THR A 13 3.89 10.28 7.02
C THR A 13 4.18 11.44 6.08
N SER A 14 3.48 11.52 4.95
CA SER A 14 3.51 12.63 3.99
C SER A 14 2.35 12.49 3.01
N TYR A 15 2.04 13.55 2.27
CA TYR A 15 1.03 13.48 1.20
C TYR A 15 1.33 12.39 0.16
N LEU A 16 2.60 12.26 -0.25
CA LEU A 16 3.00 11.21 -1.19
C LEU A 16 2.82 9.80 -0.60
N ALA A 17 3.15 9.61 0.68
CA ALA A 17 2.96 8.33 1.33
C ALA A 17 1.48 7.98 1.48
N ALA A 18 0.63 8.95 1.80
CA ALA A 18 -0.82 8.76 1.79
C ALA A 18 -1.35 8.40 0.39
N ALA A 19 -0.88 9.07 -0.67
CA ALA A 19 -1.25 8.71 -2.04
C ALA A 19 -0.82 7.28 -2.42
N VAL A 20 0.40 6.87 -2.05
CA VAL A 20 0.88 5.49 -2.23
C VAL A 20 0.01 4.50 -1.46
N TYR A 21 -0.39 4.85 -0.23
CA TYR A 21 -1.26 4.01 0.57
C TYR A 21 -2.65 3.84 -0.09
N SER A 22 -3.25 4.91 -0.59
CA SER A 22 -4.53 4.86 -1.30
C SER A 22 -4.47 3.98 -2.56
N VAL A 23 -3.38 4.03 -3.33
CA VAL A 23 -3.16 3.11 -4.46
C VAL A 23 -3.13 1.67 -3.97
N LEU A 24 -2.35 1.39 -2.92
CA LEU A 24 -2.24 0.05 -2.37
C LEU A 24 -3.59 -0.46 -1.83
N GLN A 25 -4.37 0.37 -1.14
CA GLN A 25 -5.71 0.01 -0.68
C GLN A 25 -6.63 -0.35 -1.84
N ASP A 26 -6.57 0.39 -2.95
CA ASP A 26 -7.39 0.06 -4.13
C ASP A 26 -6.97 -1.26 -4.77
N LEU A 27 -5.66 -1.48 -4.92
CA LEU A 27 -5.12 -2.73 -5.47
C LEU A 27 -5.40 -3.95 -4.58
N THR A 28 -5.49 -3.78 -3.26
CA THR A 28 -5.72 -4.87 -2.30
C THR A 28 -7.20 -5.16 -2.05
N LYS A 29 -8.16 -4.38 -2.58
CA LYS A 29 -9.61 -4.67 -2.46
C LYS A 29 -10.01 -6.07 -2.97
N GLY A 30 -9.29 -6.59 -3.96
CA GLY A 30 -9.45 -7.96 -4.48
C GLY A 30 -8.29 -8.89 -4.13
N GLY A 31 -7.44 -8.49 -3.17
CA GLY A 31 -6.24 -9.22 -2.78
C GLY A 31 -6.53 -10.41 -1.86
N THR A 32 -5.46 -11.12 -1.50
CA THR A 32 -5.54 -12.28 -0.60
C THR A 32 -5.45 -11.84 0.85
N PRO A 33 -6.47 -12.11 1.69
CA PRO A 33 -6.43 -11.77 3.12
C PRO A 33 -5.51 -12.73 3.89
N ILE A 34 -4.55 -12.18 4.64
CA ILE A 34 -3.62 -12.92 5.50
C ILE A 34 -3.37 -12.07 6.76
N GLU A 35 -3.62 -12.64 7.95
CA GLU A 35 -3.32 -11.99 9.25
C GLU A 35 -3.83 -10.54 9.39
N GLY A 36 -5.05 -10.24 8.93
CA GLY A 36 -5.65 -8.89 9.04
C GLY A 36 -5.13 -7.88 8.02
N PHE A 37 -4.39 -8.33 7.00
CA PHE A 37 -3.96 -7.53 5.85
C PHE A 37 -4.48 -8.18 4.57
N SER A 38 -4.81 -7.38 3.56
CA SER A 38 -5.09 -7.88 2.21
C SER A 38 -3.89 -7.61 1.33
N TYR A 39 -3.36 -8.64 0.65
CA TYR A 39 -2.11 -8.57 -0.10
C TYR A 39 -2.33 -8.64 -1.61
N VAL A 40 -1.50 -7.89 -2.34
CA VAL A 40 -1.40 -7.92 -3.79
C VAL A 40 0.06 -7.99 -4.22
N VAL A 41 0.36 -8.67 -5.32
CA VAL A 41 1.67 -8.59 -5.96
C VAL A 41 1.72 -7.28 -6.72
N THR A 42 2.60 -6.37 -6.32
CA THR A 42 2.83 -5.12 -7.06
C THR A 42 4.27 -4.65 -6.85
N SER A 43 4.66 -3.57 -7.53
CA SER A 43 6.01 -3.03 -7.48
C SER A 43 6.00 -1.50 -7.43
N ALA A 44 7.07 -0.90 -6.91
CA ALA A 44 7.20 0.56 -6.90
C ALA A 44 7.12 1.19 -8.32
N PRO A 45 7.70 0.61 -9.39
CA PRO A 45 7.48 1.08 -10.76
C PRO A 45 6.00 1.08 -11.19
N GLU A 46 5.25 0.06 -10.82
CA GLU A 46 3.82 -0.01 -11.12
C GLU A 46 3.02 1.08 -10.39
N ILE A 47 3.28 1.27 -9.09
CA ILE A 47 2.65 2.34 -8.31
C ILE A 47 3.02 3.72 -8.88
N THR A 48 4.27 3.89 -9.33
CA THR A 48 4.73 5.14 -9.98
C THR A 48 3.91 5.41 -11.25
N ARG A 49 3.68 4.38 -12.07
CA ARG A 49 2.88 4.48 -13.30
C ARG A 49 1.42 4.82 -13.01
N ILE A 50 0.84 4.25 -11.94
CA ILE A 50 -0.54 4.53 -11.52
C ILE A 50 -0.70 5.98 -11.04
N LEU A 51 0.24 6.45 -10.22
CA LEU A 51 0.23 7.82 -9.73
C LEU A 51 0.60 8.85 -10.81
N ASN A 52 1.26 8.41 -11.89
CA ASN A 52 1.79 9.25 -12.96
C ASN A 52 2.59 10.46 -12.42
N THR A 53 3.30 10.24 -11.31
CA THR A 53 4.03 11.29 -10.60
C THR A 53 5.18 10.71 -9.79
N HIS A 54 6.16 11.55 -9.47
CA HIS A 54 7.33 11.24 -8.65
C HIS A 54 8.24 10.13 -9.21
N SER A 55 9.45 10.03 -8.68
CA SER A 55 10.40 8.97 -9.05
C SER A 55 10.11 7.66 -8.30
N VAL A 56 10.48 6.52 -8.90
CA VAL A 56 10.44 5.20 -8.26
C VAL A 56 11.14 5.22 -6.90
N SER A 57 12.24 5.96 -6.77
CA SER A 57 12.98 6.12 -5.51
C SER A 57 12.15 6.81 -4.43
N GLN A 58 11.35 7.82 -4.78
CA GLN A 58 10.42 8.45 -3.84
C GLN A 58 9.31 7.49 -3.41
N ILE A 59 8.72 6.74 -4.36
CA ILE A 59 7.70 5.72 -4.05
C ILE A 59 8.25 4.65 -3.10
N LYS A 60 9.47 4.16 -3.34
CA LYS A 60 10.14 3.20 -2.44
C LYS A 60 10.28 3.75 -1.02
N ARG A 61 10.68 5.03 -0.87
CA ARG A 61 10.78 5.67 0.46
C ARG A 61 9.42 5.78 1.14
N SER A 62 8.38 6.14 0.38
CA SER A 62 7.00 6.19 0.89
C SER A 62 6.52 4.84 1.41
N ILE A 63 6.76 3.76 0.65
CA ILE A 63 6.40 2.40 1.09
C ILE A 63 7.11 2.04 2.41
N VAL A 64 8.40 2.38 2.55
CA VAL A 64 9.15 2.13 3.79
C VAL A 64 8.60 2.97 4.95
N ALA A 65 8.18 4.22 4.72
CA ALA A 65 7.57 5.05 5.75
C ALA A 65 6.24 4.46 6.23
N LEU A 66 5.38 4.00 5.31
CA LEU A 66 4.11 3.34 5.62
C LEU A 66 4.31 2.03 6.39
N GLU A 67 5.33 1.25 6.04
CA GLU A 67 5.69 0.01 6.74
C GLU A 67 6.15 0.29 8.17
N LYS A 68 6.99 1.30 8.38
CA LYS A 68 7.44 1.71 9.72
C LYS A 68 6.29 2.14 10.63
N LYS A 69 5.23 2.72 10.05
CA LYS A 69 3.99 3.10 10.75
C LYS A 69 2.98 1.96 10.87
N GLY A 70 3.25 0.82 10.23
CA GLY A 70 2.40 -0.37 10.27
C GLY A 70 1.13 -0.28 9.44
N TYR A 71 1.04 0.68 8.50
CA TYR A 71 -0.06 0.77 7.53
C TYR A 71 0.08 -0.27 6.41
N VAL A 72 1.33 -0.59 6.05
CA VAL A 72 1.66 -1.55 5.00
C VAL A 72 2.53 -2.67 5.56
N ARG A 73 2.31 -3.91 5.12
CA ARG A 73 3.23 -5.04 5.32
C ARG A 73 3.77 -5.53 3.99
N ARG A 74 5.01 -6.01 4.00
CA ARG A 74 5.66 -6.61 2.83
C ARG A 74 6.02 -8.05 3.11
N ILE A 75 5.65 -8.95 2.21
CA ILE A 75 6.08 -10.36 2.24
C ILE A 75 6.93 -10.60 1.00
N ARG A 76 8.17 -11.06 1.20
CA ARG A 76 9.03 -11.49 0.09
C ARG A 76 8.70 -12.93 -0.26
N LEU A 77 8.34 -13.17 -1.52
CA LEU A 77 8.13 -14.51 -2.03
C LEU A 77 9.51 -15.15 -2.31
N THR A 78 9.75 -16.34 -1.77
CA THR A 78 11.03 -17.07 -1.88
C THR A 78 11.14 -17.95 -3.13
N SER A 79 10.05 -18.12 -3.88
CA SER A 79 10.00 -18.96 -5.08
C SER A 79 10.11 -18.10 -6.35
N GLN A 80 11.01 -18.55 -7.25
CA GLN A 80 11.46 -18.14 -8.60
C GLN A 80 10.94 -16.85 -9.29
N THR A 81 9.73 -16.38 -9.01
CA THR A 81 9.28 -15.04 -9.36
C THR A 81 9.58 -14.11 -8.20
N GLN A 82 10.64 -13.29 -8.32
CA GLN A 82 11.03 -12.27 -7.34
C GLN A 82 9.92 -11.22 -7.15
N GLY A 83 8.87 -11.57 -6.43
CA GLY A 83 7.71 -10.73 -6.15
C GLY A 83 7.71 -10.29 -4.68
N VAL A 84 7.38 -9.02 -4.46
CA VAL A 84 7.04 -8.51 -3.13
C VAL A 84 5.53 -8.39 -3.08
N LEU A 85 4.90 -9.09 -2.14
CA LEU A 85 3.51 -8.83 -1.79
C LEU A 85 3.47 -7.58 -0.94
N HIS A 86 2.62 -6.64 -1.31
CA HIS A 86 2.30 -5.46 -0.51
C HIS A 86 0.89 -5.63 0.04
N GLY A 87 0.75 -5.55 1.35
CA GLY A 87 -0.54 -5.65 2.02
C GLY A 87 -0.89 -4.39 2.78
N THR A 88 -2.16 -4.00 2.73
CA THR A 88 -2.75 -2.94 3.57
C THR A 88 -3.64 -3.56 4.62
N ARG A 89 -3.82 -2.89 5.77
CA ARG A 89 -4.74 -3.38 6.80
C ARG A 89 -6.14 -3.52 6.22
N ILE A 90 -6.80 -4.62 6.58
CA ILE A 90 -8.23 -4.78 6.36
C ILE A 90 -8.89 -4.03 7.51
N GLU A 91 -9.55 -2.90 7.22
CA GLU A 91 -10.43 -2.29 8.19
C GLU A 91 -11.61 -3.24 8.39
N THR A 92 -11.61 -3.98 9.50
CA THR A 92 -12.82 -4.64 9.97
C THR A 92 -13.83 -3.55 10.25
N VAL A 93 -14.75 -3.34 9.32
CA VAL A 93 -15.97 -2.59 9.56
C VAL A 93 -16.68 -3.31 10.70
N HIS A 94 -16.49 -2.85 11.94
CA HIS A 94 -17.44 -3.16 13.01
C HIS A 94 -18.73 -2.48 12.58
N SER A 95 -19.58 -3.25 11.91
CA SER A 95 -20.97 -2.90 11.72
C SER A 95 -21.58 -3.02 13.11
N SER A 96 -21.56 -1.93 13.88
CA SER A 96 -22.30 -1.85 15.12
C SER A 96 -23.78 -2.00 14.76
N VAL A 97 -24.34 -3.18 15.06
CA VAL A 97 -25.78 -3.47 15.03
C VAL A 97 -26.42 -2.82 16.24
#